data_AF-A0A916RJY3-F1
#
_entry.id   AF-A0A916RJY3-F1
#
_cell.length_a   1.000
_cell.length_b   1.000
_cell.length_c   1.000
_cell.angle_alpha   90.00
_cell.angle_beta   90.00
_cell.angle_gamma   90.00
#
_symmetry.space_group_name_H-M   'P 1'
#
loop_
_entity.id
_entity.type
_entity.pdbx_description
1 polymer ?
#
loop_
_entity_poly.entity_id
_entity_poly.type
_entity_poly.pdbx_seq_one_letter_code
_entity_poly.pdbx_strand_id
1 'polypeptide(L)'
;MRQFYFAEGGYLRYESNYHHCKDNENYQLLQTDIAQQTLKVVDRSFRAFFNLIKAANERLYRFEQIRMPRYLNKEGYFPLIIPRIIVKDGYFNIPMSRKFKAEYGEVKIPFPERLIDKNLKEVRVIPRYDARFFEVEFITEVESQPAKKTDKALAIDIGLNNLATCVSNTGSSFILDGRKLKSINQWYKTRKCTYYSH
;
A
#
# COMPACT_ATOMS: atom_id res chain seq x y z
N MET A 1 -10.27 15.43 -10.32
CA MET A 1 -10.78 15.46 -8.92
C MET A 1 -10.47 16.73 -8.14
N ARG A 2 -9.21 17.02 -7.73
CA ARG A 2 -8.92 18.18 -6.86
C ARG A 2 -9.36 19.53 -7.47
N GLN A 3 -8.99 19.82 -8.72
CA GLN A 3 -9.43 21.02 -9.44
C GLN A 3 -10.96 21.12 -9.52
N PHE A 4 -11.63 20.01 -9.85
CA PHE A 4 -13.10 19.94 -9.88
C PHE A 4 -13.71 20.28 -8.51
N TYR A 5 -13.14 19.78 -7.41
CA TYR A 5 -13.60 20.12 -6.07
C TYR A 5 -13.45 21.62 -5.75
N PHE A 6 -12.36 22.26 -6.17
CA PHE A 6 -12.20 23.72 -6.00
C PHE A 6 -13.18 24.54 -6.85
N ALA A 7 -13.44 24.09 -8.08
CA ALA A 7 -14.30 24.82 -9.02
C ALA A 7 -15.80 24.66 -8.69
N GLU A 8 -16.23 23.44 -8.37
CA GLU A 8 -17.64 23.07 -8.30
C GLU A 8 -18.11 22.76 -6.88
N GLY A 9 -17.21 22.72 -5.89
CA GLY A 9 -17.50 22.25 -4.52
C GLY A 9 -17.89 20.76 -4.43
N GLY A 10 -17.87 20.05 -5.56
CA GLY A 10 -18.40 18.71 -5.71
C GLY A 10 -17.34 17.61 -5.74
N TYR A 11 -17.78 16.37 -5.54
CA TYR A 11 -16.94 15.17 -5.62
C TYR A 11 -17.12 14.47 -6.96
N LEU A 12 -16.10 14.52 -7.80
CA LEU A 12 -16.05 13.75 -9.03
C LEU A 12 -15.62 12.31 -8.73
N ARG A 13 -16.59 11.38 -8.77
CA ARG A 13 -16.34 9.95 -8.54
C ARG A 13 -15.46 9.37 -9.64
N TYR A 14 -14.75 8.29 -9.29
CA TYR A 14 -13.94 7.49 -10.21
C TYR A 14 -14.61 7.24 -11.58
N GLU A 15 -15.87 6.79 -11.58
CA GLU A 15 -16.59 6.38 -12.79
C GLU A 15 -16.69 7.53 -13.80
N SER A 16 -16.87 8.75 -13.32
CA SER A 16 -16.91 9.97 -14.15
C SER A 16 -15.50 10.49 -14.46
N ASN A 17 -14.57 10.39 -13.51
CA ASN A 17 -13.21 10.94 -13.66
C ASN A 17 -12.39 10.21 -14.74
N TYR A 18 -12.64 8.92 -14.99
CA TYR A 18 -11.95 8.18 -16.06
C TYR A 18 -12.12 8.82 -17.45
N HIS A 19 -13.33 9.30 -17.77
CA HIS A 19 -13.60 9.93 -19.07
C HIS A 19 -12.77 11.20 -19.32
N HIS A 20 -12.39 11.90 -18.26
CA HIS A 20 -11.52 13.09 -18.33
C HIS A 20 -10.03 12.73 -18.35
N CYS A 21 -9.64 11.57 -17.82
CA CYS A 21 -8.23 11.16 -17.72
C CYS A 21 -7.74 10.35 -18.93
N LYS A 22 -8.63 9.83 -19.78
CA LYS A 22 -8.25 8.98 -20.94
C LYS A 22 -7.27 9.65 -21.92
N ASP A 23 -7.31 10.97 -22.02
CA ASP A 23 -6.48 11.77 -22.92
C ASP A 23 -5.20 12.29 -22.23
N ASN A 24 -5.00 11.95 -20.95
CA ASN A 24 -3.79 12.32 -20.23
C ASN A 24 -2.61 11.43 -20.66
N GLU A 25 -1.46 12.05 -20.93
CA GLU A 25 -0.25 11.36 -21.38
C GLU A 25 0.18 10.23 -20.43
N ASN A 26 0.24 10.48 -19.13
CA ASN A 26 0.62 9.47 -18.15
C ASN A 26 -0.37 8.30 -18.11
N TYR A 27 -1.66 8.59 -18.32
CA TYR A 27 -2.69 7.56 -18.40
C TYR A 27 -2.47 6.64 -19.61
N GLN A 28 -2.08 7.20 -20.75
CA GLN A 28 -1.85 6.46 -21.99
C GLN A 28 -0.53 5.67 -22.00
N LEU A 29 0.48 6.12 -21.26
CA LEU A 29 1.75 5.42 -21.13
C LEU A 29 1.64 4.16 -20.24
N LEU A 30 0.76 4.19 -19.25
CA LEU A 30 0.46 3.03 -18.41
C LEU A 30 -0.42 2.00 -19.14
N GLN A 31 -0.33 0.74 -18.72
CA GLN A 31 -1.35 -0.23 -19.10
C GLN A 31 -2.68 0.16 -18.43
N THR A 32 -3.80 -0.05 -19.13
CA THR A 32 -5.12 0.46 -18.74
C THR A 32 -5.53 0.09 -17.32
N ASP A 33 -5.35 -1.15 -16.87
CA ASP A 33 -5.74 -1.53 -15.51
C ASP A 33 -4.91 -0.82 -14.44
N ILE A 34 -3.61 -0.66 -14.68
CA ILE A 34 -2.72 0.05 -13.76
C ILE A 34 -3.15 1.52 -13.68
N ALA A 35 -3.43 2.14 -14.83
CA ALA A 35 -3.93 3.51 -14.88
C ALA A 35 -5.26 3.67 -14.12
N GLN A 36 -6.18 2.71 -14.28
CA GLN A 36 -7.43 2.67 -13.50
C GLN A 36 -7.18 2.50 -12.00
N GLN A 37 -6.21 1.68 -11.58
CA GLN A 37 -5.87 1.53 -10.16
C GLN A 37 -5.34 2.83 -9.58
N THR A 38 -4.51 3.58 -10.32
CA THR A 38 -4.07 4.92 -9.90
C THR A 38 -5.26 5.85 -9.66
N LEU A 39 -6.24 5.87 -10.57
CA LEU A 39 -7.47 6.66 -10.38
C LEU A 39 -8.27 6.20 -9.15
N LYS A 40 -8.38 4.90 -8.91
CA LYS A 40 -9.06 4.34 -7.72
C LYS A 40 -8.34 4.67 -6.42
N VAL A 41 -7.02 4.78 -6.41
CA VAL A 41 -6.29 5.24 -5.21
C VAL A 41 -6.64 6.70 -4.92
N VAL A 42 -6.61 7.57 -5.93
CA VAL A 42 -7.00 8.98 -5.78
C VAL A 42 -8.44 9.09 -5.28
N ASP A 43 -9.36 8.33 -5.87
CA ASP A 43 -10.77 8.27 -5.44
C ASP A 43 -10.90 7.92 -3.95
N ARG A 44 -10.23 6.84 -3.52
CA ARG A 44 -10.22 6.40 -2.11
C ARG A 44 -9.65 7.47 -1.17
N SER A 45 -8.58 8.16 -1.57
CA SER A 45 -8.01 9.27 -0.78
C SER A 45 -9.02 10.41 -0.59
N PHE A 46 -9.78 10.76 -1.63
CA PHE A 46 -10.83 11.77 -1.52
C PHE A 46 -12.01 11.30 -0.67
N ARG A 47 -12.46 10.04 -0.80
CA ARG A 47 -13.50 9.47 0.09
C ARG A 47 -13.09 9.51 1.55
N ALA A 48 -11.85 9.14 1.86
CA ALA A 48 -11.32 9.21 3.22
C ALA A 48 -11.34 10.65 3.76
N PHE A 49 -10.93 11.63 2.93
CA PHE A 49 -11.00 13.05 3.27
C PHE A 49 -12.43 13.51 3.60
N PHE A 50 -13.43 13.15 2.78
CA PHE A 50 -14.83 13.50 3.06
C PHE A 50 -15.38 12.82 4.31
N ASN A 51 -15.02 11.56 4.56
CA ASN A 51 -15.41 10.86 5.78
C ASN A 51 -14.83 11.53 7.04
N LEU A 52 -13.60 12.04 6.98
CA LEU A 52 -13.01 12.82 8.09
C LEU A 52 -13.76 14.13 8.33
N ILE A 53 -14.18 14.84 7.28
CA ILE A 53 -15.02 16.05 7.42
C ILE A 53 -16.32 15.70 8.13
N LYS A 54 -16.98 14.60 7.72
CA LYS A 54 -18.22 14.14 8.36
C LYS A 54 -18.00 13.81 9.84
N ALA A 55 -16.94 13.08 10.18
CA ALA A 55 -16.62 12.73 11.55
C ALA A 55 -16.32 13.98 12.42
N ALA A 56 -15.69 15.01 11.85
CA ALA A 56 -15.45 16.26 12.57
C ALA A 56 -16.72 17.08 12.80
N ASN A 57 -17.66 17.09 11.85
CA ASN A 57 -19.00 17.66 12.05
C ASN A 57 -19.75 16.97 13.20
N GLU A 58 -19.55 15.66 13.37
CA GLU A 58 -20.10 14.85 14.46
C GLU A 58 -19.29 14.96 15.77
N ARG A 59 -18.25 15.81 15.82
CA ARG A 59 -17.33 15.98 16.98
C ARG A 59 -16.54 14.72 17.36
N LEU A 60 -16.43 13.75 16.45
CA LEU A 60 -15.63 12.53 16.61
C LEU A 60 -14.18 12.70 16.12
N TYR A 61 -13.89 13.84 15.46
CA TYR A 61 -12.57 14.15 14.91
C TYR A 61 -12.29 15.66 14.96
N ARG A 62 -11.01 16.06 14.91
CA ARG A 62 -10.59 17.47 14.97
C ARG A 62 -10.39 18.04 13.56
N PHE A 63 -11.05 19.15 13.25
CA PHE A 63 -10.97 19.77 11.92
C PHE A 63 -9.54 20.16 11.52
N GLU A 64 -8.72 20.59 12.47
CA GLU A 64 -7.34 21.06 12.25
C GLU A 64 -6.41 19.94 11.75
N GLN A 65 -6.79 18.68 12.00
CA GLN A 65 -6.05 17.50 11.56
C GLN A 65 -6.45 17.05 10.16
N ILE A 66 -7.55 17.57 9.60
CA ILE A 66 -8.03 17.18 8.27
C ILE A 66 -7.19 17.90 7.20
N ARG A 67 -6.59 17.11 6.30
CA ARG A 67 -5.83 17.63 5.16
C ARG A 67 -6.40 17.05 3.87
N MET A 68 -6.65 17.94 2.90
CA MET A 68 -7.03 17.52 1.55
C MET A 68 -5.87 16.76 0.88
N PRO A 69 -6.16 15.71 0.10
CA PRO A 69 -5.16 15.06 -0.74
C PRO A 69 -4.43 16.09 -1.63
N ARG A 70 -3.11 16.02 -1.65
CA ARG A 70 -2.25 16.90 -2.44
C ARG A 70 -1.85 16.22 -3.75
N TYR A 71 -1.49 17.03 -4.74
CA TYR A 71 -0.80 16.51 -5.91
C TYR A 71 0.57 15.99 -5.50
N LEU A 72 1.01 14.96 -6.22
CA LEU A 72 2.39 14.53 -6.18
C LEU A 72 3.27 15.63 -6.79
N ASN A 73 4.52 15.73 -6.36
CA ASN A 73 5.52 16.56 -7.04
C ASN A 73 5.64 16.13 -8.50
N LYS A 74 5.99 17.05 -9.40
CA LYS A 74 6.07 16.79 -10.85
C LYS A 74 6.98 15.61 -11.18
N GLU A 75 8.14 15.55 -10.54
CA GLU A 75 9.13 14.46 -10.67
C GLU A 75 8.94 13.37 -9.60
N GLY A 76 7.79 13.36 -8.91
CA GLY A 76 7.53 12.39 -7.86
C GLY A 76 7.07 11.05 -8.42
N TYR A 77 7.29 10.00 -7.63
CA TYR A 77 6.96 8.63 -8.01
C TYR A 77 5.69 8.13 -7.34
N PHE A 78 4.87 7.40 -8.09
CA PHE A 78 3.63 6.80 -7.59
C PHE A 78 3.73 5.26 -7.61
N PRO A 79 3.21 4.55 -6.60
CA PRO A 79 3.20 3.08 -6.61
C PRO A 79 2.40 2.51 -7.78
N LEU A 80 2.94 1.50 -8.46
CA LEU A 80 2.16 0.72 -9.43
C LEU A 80 1.36 -0.34 -8.68
N ILE A 81 0.08 -0.46 -8.98
CA ILE A 81 -0.79 -1.53 -8.48
C ILE A 81 -1.26 -2.32 -9.69
N ILE A 82 -0.84 -3.59 -9.76
CA ILE A 82 -0.97 -4.44 -10.93
C ILE A 82 -1.89 -5.61 -10.58
N PRO A 83 -3.18 -5.55 -10.94
CA PRO A 83 -4.16 -6.56 -10.55
C PRO A 83 -4.10 -7.82 -11.41
N ARG A 84 -3.54 -7.74 -12.63
CA ARG A 84 -3.38 -8.89 -13.52
C ARG A 84 -1.94 -9.33 -13.56
N ILE A 85 -1.70 -10.56 -13.13
CA ILE A 85 -0.35 -11.09 -12.93
C ILE A 85 -0.13 -12.17 -13.98
N ILE A 86 0.87 -11.95 -14.84
CA ILE A 86 1.27 -12.91 -15.87
C ILE A 86 2.71 -13.29 -15.58
N VAL A 87 2.91 -14.56 -15.23
CA VAL A 87 4.22 -15.16 -15.01
C VAL A 87 4.56 -16.01 -16.22
N LYS A 88 5.75 -15.80 -16.79
CA LYS A 88 6.25 -16.57 -17.93
C LYS A 88 7.75 -16.84 -17.72
N ASP A 89 8.16 -18.09 -17.93
CA ASP A 89 9.56 -18.51 -17.85
C ASP A 89 10.23 -18.18 -16.50
N GLY A 90 9.47 -18.21 -15.40
CA GLY A 90 9.95 -17.86 -14.05
C GLY A 90 10.00 -16.36 -13.76
N TYR A 91 9.48 -15.50 -14.64
CA TYR A 91 9.46 -14.06 -14.48
C TYR A 91 8.05 -13.47 -14.49
N PHE A 92 7.81 -12.51 -13.61
CA PHE A 92 6.68 -11.60 -13.69
C PHE A 92 7.05 -10.42 -14.59
N ASN A 93 6.31 -10.24 -15.69
CA ASN A 93 6.52 -9.11 -16.60
C ASN A 93 5.66 -7.93 -16.15
N ILE A 94 6.26 -6.76 -15.97
CA ILE A 94 5.51 -5.55 -15.62
C ILE A 94 4.66 -5.13 -16.83
N PRO A 95 3.31 -5.08 -16.71
CA PRO A 95 2.47 -4.63 -17.80
C PRO A 95 2.66 -3.14 -18.05
N MET A 96 2.75 -2.76 -19.32
CA MET A 96 2.94 -1.37 -19.77
C MET A 96 2.25 -1.17 -21.11
N SER A 97 2.06 0.07 -21.54
CA SER A 97 1.48 0.35 -22.86
C SER A 97 2.39 -0.13 -23.99
N ARG A 98 1.82 -0.36 -25.18
CA ARG A 98 2.59 -0.73 -26.37
C ARG A 98 3.63 0.34 -26.73
N LYS A 99 3.26 1.62 -26.61
CA LYS A 99 4.15 2.76 -26.88
C LYS A 99 5.34 2.73 -25.92
N PHE A 100 5.08 2.66 -24.62
CA PHE A 100 6.14 2.62 -23.61
C PHE A 100 7.07 1.41 -23.81
N LYS A 101 6.50 0.23 -24.08
CA LYS A 101 7.28 -0.98 -24.35
C LYS A 101 8.16 -0.87 -25.60
N ALA A 102 7.67 -0.24 -26.66
CA ALA A 102 8.44 -0.04 -27.88
C ALA A 102 9.61 0.94 -27.68
N GLU A 103 9.44 1.92 -26.79
CA GLU A 103 10.43 2.96 -26.52
C GLU A 103 11.48 2.53 -25.49
N TYR A 104 11.05 1.86 -24.41
CA TYR A 104 11.90 1.56 -23.24
C TYR A 104 12.15 0.05 -23.02
N GLY A 105 11.52 -0.82 -23.82
CA GLY A 105 11.65 -2.26 -23.68
C GLY A 105 10.77 -2.88 -22.59
N GLU A 106 11.08 -4.12 -22.21
CA GLU A 106 10.35 -4.87 -21.18
C GLU A 106 11.07 -4.84 -19.84
N VAL A 107 10.29 -4.79 -18.75
CA VAL A 107 10.81 -4.97 -17.38
C VAL A 107 10.29 -6.30 -16.84
N LYS A 108 11.22 -7.15 -16.39
CA LYS A 108 10.94 -8.48 -15.85
C LYS A 108 11.48 -8.59 -14.43
N ILE A 109 10.68 -9.14 -13.53
CA ILE A 109 11.04 -9.38 -12.14
C ILE A 109 11.06 -10.89 -11.92
N PRO A 110 12.13 -11.49 -11.35
CA PRO A 110 12.14 -12.90 -10.98
C PRO A 110 10.94 -13.21 -10.09
N PHE A 111 10.14 -14.20 -10.49
CA PHE A 111 8.95 -14.57 -9.75
C PHE A 111 9.33 -15.50 -8.58
N PRO A 112 8.96 -15.17 -7.33
CA PRO A 112 9.36 -16.01 -6.19
C PRO A 112 8.73 -17.40 -6.25
N GLU A 113 9.55 -18.45 -6.24
CA GLU A 113 9.09 -19.86 -6.34
C GLU A 113 8.02 -20.22 -5.30
N ARG A 114 8.14 -19.68 -4.08
CA ARG A 114 7.16 -19.87 -2.99
C ARG A 114 5.74 -19.40 -3.30
N LEU A 115 5.55 -18.67 -4.41
CA LEU A 115 4.27 -18.10 -4.84
C LEU A 115 3.65 -18.81 -6.06
N ILE A 116 4.30 -19.84 -6.63
CA ILE A 116 3.84 -20.53 -7.85
C ILE A 116 2.40 -21.06 -7.71
N ASP A 117 2.04 -21.61 -6.55
CA ASP A 117 0.71 -22.18 -6.30
C ASP A 117 -0.18 -21.29 -5.42
N LYS A 118 0.14 -19.99 -5.32
CA LYS A 118 -0.64 -19.06 -4.49
C LYS A 118 -1.60 -18.25 -5.34
N ASN A 119 -2.81 -18.05 -4.82
CA ASN A 119 -3.77 -17.15 -5.43
C ASN A 119 -3.32 -15.69 -5.20
N LEU A 120 -2.73 -15.10 -6.23
CA LEU A 120 -2.26 -13.72 -6.19
C LEU A 120 -3.38 -12.76 -6.61
N LYS A 121 -3.60 -11.75 -5.77
CA LYS A 121 -4.60 -10.71 -5.98
C LYS A 121 -4.06 -9.52 -6.76
N GLU A 122 -2.86 -9.07 -6.42
CA GLU A 122 -2.18 -7.97 -7.10
C GLU A 122 -0.67 -7.98 -6.79
N VAL A 123 0.11 -7.34 -7.65
CA VAL A 123 1.51 -6.98 -7.38
C VAL A 123 1.59 -5.48 -7.21
N ARG A 124 2.33 -5.01 -6.20
CA ARG A 124 2.64 -3.60 -6.03
C ARG A 124 4.12 -3.34 -6.24
N VAL A 125 4.45 -2.33 -7.04
CA VAL A 125 5.82 -1.84 -7.19
C VAL A 125 5.88 -0.48 -6.53
N ILE A 126 6.58 -0.41 -5.39
CA ILE A 126 6.57 0.75 -4.51
C ILE A 126 7.94 1.44 -4.56
N PRO A 127 8.01 2.71 -4.97
CA PRO A 127 9.26 3.46 -4.94
C PRO A 127 9.71 3.71 -3.50
N ARG A 128 10.99 3.50 -3.24
CA ARG A 128 11.67 3.78 -1.98
C ARG A 128 12.88 4.66 -2.24
N TYR A 129 13.14 5.60 -1.33
CA TYR A 129 14.28 6.51 -1.40
C TYR A 129 14.35 7.26 -2.75
N ASP A 130 13.27 7.96 -3.10
CA ASP A 130 13.15 8.71 -4.36
C ASP A 130 13.41 7.85 -5.61
N ALA A 131 12.81 6.65 -5.61
CA ALA A 131 12.94 5.63 -6.65
C ALA A 131 14.37 5.09 -6.88
N ARG A 132 15.31 5.31 -5.94
CA ARG A 132 16.60 4.61 -5.94
C ARG A 132 16.43 3.09 -5.78
N PHE A 133 15.40 2.67 -5.06
CA PHE A 133 15.03 1.26 -4.90
C PHE A 133 13.53 1.08 -5.06
N PHE A 134 13.11 -0.13 -5.42
CA PHE A 134 11.71 -0.50 -5.50
C PHE A 134 11.45 -1.73 -4.65
N GLU A 135 10.40 -1.67 -3.83
CA GLU A 135 9.85 -2.84 -3.16
C GLU A 135 8.77 -3.46 -4.04
N VAL A 136 8.88 -4.77 -4.30
CA VAL A 136 7.88 -5.52 -5.05
C VAL A 136 7.09 -6.39 -4.07
N GLU A 137 5.84 -6.00 -3.82
CA GLU A 137 4.94 -6.73 -2.95
C GLU A 137 4.03 -7.64 -3.78
N PHE A 138 4.09 -8.94 -3.54
CA PHE A 138 3.15 -9.90 -4.10
C PHE A 138 2.04 -10.16 -3.07
N ILE A 139 0.83 -9.73 -3.37
CA ILE A 139 -0.30 -9.82 -2.44
C ILE A 139 -1.10 -11.07 -2.77
N THR A 140 -1.13 -12.02 -1.84
CA THR A 140 -1.93 -13.24 -1.92
C THR A 140 -3.26 -13.08 -1.20
N GLU A 141 -4.31 -13.66 -1.75
CA GLU A 141 -5.55 -13.86 -1.00
C GLU A 141 -5.45 -15.15 -0.18
N VAL A 142 -5.79 -15.06 1.10
CA VAL A 142 -5.85 -16.21 1.99
C VAL A 142 -7.28 -16.31 2.49
N GLU A 143 -7.91 -17.45 2.28
CA GLU A 143 -9.23 -17.70 2.84
C GLU A 143 -9.15 -17.63 4.37
N SER A 144 -9.95 -16.75 4.94
CA SER A 144 -10.08 -16.67 6.39
C SER A 144 -10.73 -17.95 6.89
N GLN A 145 -10.01 -18.75 7.65
CA GLN A 145 -10.65 -19.83 8.40
C GLN A 145 -11.47 -19.19 9.52
N PRO A 146 -12.79 -19.43 9.58
CA PRO A 146 -13.60 -18.90 10.66
C PRO A 146 -13.01 -19.41 11.98
N ALA A 147 -12.68 -18.47 12.86
CA ALA A 147 -12.25 -18.82 14.20
C ALA A 147 -13.33 -19.68 14.86
N LYS A 148 -12.94 -20.79 15.49
CA LYS A 148 -13.88 -21.56 16.32
C LYS A 148 -14.42 -20.61 17.39
N LYS A 149 -15.74 -20.45 17.46
CA LYS A 149 -16.37 -19.68 18.54
C LYS A 149 -15.97 -20.31 19.86
N THR A 150 -15.32 -19.53 20.71
CA THR A 150 -14.89 -19.96 22.03
C THR A 150 -14.98 -18.79 22.98
N ASP A 151 -15.31 -19.09 24.23
CA ASP A 151 -15.34 -18.11 25.30
C ASP A 151 -13.93 -17.83 25.84
N LYS A 152 -12.92 -18.57 25.34
CA LYS A 152 -11.51 -18.38 25.71
C LYS A 152 -10.94 -17.17 24.98
N ALA A 153 -10.32 -16.28 25.74
CA ALA A 153 -9.70 -15.06 25.23
C ALA A 153 -8.25 -14.96 25.70
N LEU A 154 -7.40 -14.37 24.86
CA LEU A 154 -6.02 -14.01 25.17
C LEU A 154 -5.86 -12.50 25.00
N ALA A 155 -5.63 -11.79 26.09
CA ALA A 155 -5.21 -10.39 26.06
C ALA A 155 -3.69 -10.35 25.82
N ILE A 156 -3.27 -9.54 24.86
CA ILE A 156 -1.86 -9.37 24.49
C ILE A 156 -1.52 -7.89 24.65
N ASP A 157 -0.67 -7.58 25.62
CA ASP A 157 -0.10 -6.25 25.81
C ASP A 157 1.32 -6.21 25.24
N ILE A 158 1.52 -5.45 24.15
CA ILE A 158 2.78 -5.42 23.40
C ILE A 158 3.71 -4.35 23.98
N GLY A 159 4.92 -4.75 24.35
CA GLY A 159 5.95 -3.87 24.91
C GLY A 159 7.30 -3.97 24.23
N LEU A 160 8.29 -3.24 24.74
CA LEU A 160 9.65 -3.23 24.18
C LEU A 160 10.59 -4.25 24.84
N ASN A 161 10.68 -4.26 26.17
CA ASN A 161 11.55 -5.17 26.90
C ASN A 161 10.88 -6.54 27.07
N ASN A 162 9.59 -6.53 27.40
CA ASN A 162 8.68 -7.67 27.26
C ASN A 162 7.96 -7.45 25.93
N LEU A 163 8.30 -8.20 24.89
CA LEU A 163 7.70 -8.07 23.57
C LEU A 163 6.17 -8.18 23.66
N ALA A 164 5.70 -9.13 24.46
CA ALA A 164 4.30 -9.26 24.78
C ALA A 164 4.12 -9.83 26.17
N THR A 165 3.18 -9.27 26.92
CA THR A 165 2.61 -9.87 28.12
C THR A 165 1.26 -10.43 27.74
N CYS A 166 1.09 -11.74 27.89
CA CYS A 166 -0.10 -12.46 27.45
C CYS A 166 -0.85 -12.97 28.67
N VAL A 167 -2.15 -12.69 28.76
CA VAL A 167 -3.02 -13.13 29.84
C VAL A 167 -4.26 -13.79 29.25
N SER A 168 -4.52 -15.03 29.64
CA SER A 168 -5.72 -15.76 29.25
C SER A 168 -6.80 -15.65 30.31
N ASN A 169 -8.06 -15.66 29.89
CA ASN A 169 -9.18 -15.78 30.83
C ASN A 169 -9.32 -17.20 31.43
N THR A 170 -8.48 -18.15 31.01
CA THR A 170 -8.33 -19.48 31.63
C THR A 170 -7.28 -19.51 32.74
N GLY A 171 -6.74 -18.36 33.15
CA GLY A 171 -5.84 -18.23 34.31
C GLY A 171 -4.35 -18.36 34.00
N SER A 172 -3.96 -18.68 32.77
CA SER A 172 -2.55 -18.71 32.36
C SER A 172 -2.05 -17.33 31.96
N SER A 173 -0.81 -17.00 32.33
CA SER A 173 -0.08 -15.82 31.85
C SER A 173 1.34 -16.19 31.46
N PHE A 174 1.88 -15.52 30.45
CA PHE A 174 3.28 -15.68 30.03
C PHE A 174 3.83 -14.40 29.42
N ILE A 175 5.15 -14.26 29.43
CA ILE A 175 5.88 -13.11 28.90
C ILE A 175 6.79 -13.59 27.77
N LEU A 176 6.75 -12.88 26.64
CA LEU A 176 7.70 -13.05 25.55
C LEU A 176 8.82 -12.02 25.70
N ASP A 177 10.07 -12.46 25.78
CA ASP A 177 11.24 -11.57 25.93
C ASP A 177 11.50 -10.80 24.62
N GLY A 178 11.50 -9.47 24.71
CA GLY A 178 11.76 -8.56 23.58
C GLY A 178 13.20 -8.04 23.50
N ARG A 179 14.05 -8.29 24.50
CA ARG A 179 15.41 -7.72 24.57
C ARG A 179 16.28 -8.11 23.39
N LYS A 180 16.19 -9.37 22.93
CA LYS A 180 16.92 -9.84 21.75
C LYS A 180 16.50 -9.08 20.49
N LEU A 181 15.20 -8.92 20.26
CA LEU A 181 14.67 -8.19 19.11
C LEU A 181 15.07 -6.71 19.16
N LYS A 182 15.01 -6.10 20.34
CA LYS A 182 15.47 -4.73 20.58
C LYS A 182 16.95 -4.54 20.23
N SER A 183 17.82 -5.48 20.64
CA SER A 183 19.24 -5.46 20.31
C SER A 183 19.50 -5.55 18.79
N ILE A 184 18.81 -6.46 18.10
CA ILE A 184 18.89 -6.58 16.63
C ILE A 184 18.44 -5.28 15.94
N ASN A 185 17.33 -4.70 16.39
CA ASN A 185 16.82 -3.44 15.83
C ASN A 185 17.80 -2.27 16.07
N GLN A 186 18.42 -2.19 17.25
CA GLN A 186 19.44 -1.18 17.55
C GLN A 186 20.63 -1.31 16.59
N TRP A 187 21.17 -2.51 16.43
CA TRP A 187 22.27 -2.76 15.49
C TRP A 187 21.92 -2.38 14.05
N TYR A 188 20.71 -2.74 13.59
CA TYR A 188 20.27 -2.41 12.24
C TYR A 188 20.10 -0.90 12.03
N LYS A 189 19.60 -0.17 13.05
CA LYS A 189 19.52 1.31 13.02
C LYS A 189 20.90 1.94 12.95
N THR A 190 21.87 1.46 13.72
CA THR A 190 23.27 1.92 13.65
C THR A 190 23.83 1.73 12.26
N ARG A 191 23.68 0.52 11.70
CA ARG A 191 24.19 0.17 10.38
C ARG A 191 23.53 0.99 9.26
N LYS A 192 22.21 1.20 9.32
CA LYS A 192 21.48 2.13 8.44
C LYS A 192 22.08 3.53 8.50
N CYS A 193 22.26 4.09 9.69
CA CYS A 193 22.82 5.44 9.86
C CYS A 193 24.17 5.57 9.11
N THR A 194 25.06 4.59 9.24
CA THR A 194 26.35 4.55 8.53
C THR A 194 26.18 4.58 7.00
N TYR A 195 25.24 3.82 6.43
CA TYR A 195 25.00 3.82 4.98
C TYR A 195 24.35 5.11 4.45
N TYR A 196 23.68 5.89 5.28
CA TYR A 196 23.03 7.16 4.90
C TYR A 196 23.87 8.40 5.24
N SER A 197 25.12 8.23 5.70
CA SER A 197 26.04 9.31 6.05
C SER A 197 26.94 9.77 4.88
N HIS A 198 26.68 9.30 3.66
CA HIS A 198 27.45 9.60 2.44
C HIS A 198 26.52 9.99 1.29
#